data_AF-A0A4D6LKA6-F1
#
_entry.id   AF-A0A4D6LKA6-F1
#
_cell.length_a   1.000
_cell.length_b   1.000
_cell.length_c   1.000
_cell.angle_alpha   90.00
_cell.angle_beta   90.00
_cell.angle_gamma   90.00
#
_symmetry.space_group_name_H-M   'P 1'
#
loop_
_entity.id
_entity.type
_entity.pdbx_description
1 polymer ?
#
loop_
_entity_poly.entity_id
_entity_poly.type
_entity_poly.pdbx_seq_one_letter_code
_entity_poly.pdbx_strand_id
1 'polypeptide(L)'
;MGQAASMGSLLLAAGARGERRALPNATIMIHQPSGGFSGQAKNIAVHAKQIVRVWDSLNELYARHTGKSVEVIQANMDADNFMTPQEAKEFGIIDEVIDQRPITLVSDAVGNEGKDKGSN
;
A
#
# COMPACT_ATOMS: atom_id res chain seq x y z
N MET A 1 1.99 -7.31 10.22
CA MET A 1 2.87 -6.26 9.65
C MET A 1 2.85 -5.05 10.56
N GLY A 2 4.00 -4.38 10.70
CA GLY A 2 4.11 -3.13 11.46
C GLY A 2 3.88 -1.89 10.61
N GLN A 3 4.49 -1.78 9.43
CA GLN A 3 4.37 -0.58 8.58
C GLN A 3 4.53 -0.90 7.10
N ALA A 4 3.83 -0.15 6.25
CA ALA A 4 4.05 -0.07 4.81
C ALA A 4 4.19 1.42 4.43
N ALA A 5 5.41 1.85 4.13
CA ALA A 5 5.71 3.26 3.90
C ALA A 5 6.48 3.50 2.60
N SER A 6 6.26 4.66 1.99
CA SER A 6 6.91 5.05 0.73
C SER A 6 6.69 3.99 -0.37
N MET A 7 7.74 3.41 -0.93
CA MET A 7 7.61 2.32 -1.91
C MET A 7 6.89 1.08 -1.34
N GLY A 8 6.95 0.85 -0.02
CA GLY A 8 6.23 -0.26 0.61
C GLY A 8 4.71 -0.10 0.56
N SER A 9 4.19 1.12 0.73
CA SER A 9 2.75 1.39 0.58
C SER A 9 2.31 1.34 -0.89
N LEU A 10 3.19 1.68 -1.84
CA LEU A 10 2.90 1.50 -3.26
C LEU A 10 2.76 0.02 -3.61
N LEU A 11 3.69 -0.83 -3.15
CA LEU A 11 3.60 -2.28 -3.36
C LEU A 11 2.33 -2.87 -2.74
N LEU A 12 1.95 -2.39 -1.56
CA LEU A 12 0.69 -2.75 -0.91
C LEU A 12 -0.52 -2.33 -1.77
N ALA A 13 -0.55 -1.10 -2.27
CA ALA A 13 -1.62 -0.58 -3.13
C ALA A 13 -1.74 -1.34 -4.45
N ALA A 14 -0.61 -1.80 -5.00
CA ALA A 14 -0.52 -2.51 -6.27
C ALA A 14 -0.95 -3.98 -6.22
N GLY A 15 -1.26 -4.51 -5.03
CA GLY A 15 -1.83 -5.85 -4.88
C GLY A 15 -3.14 -6.03 -5.65
N ALA A 16 -3.53 -7.28 -5.88
CA ALA A 16 -4.79 -7.59 -6.55
C ALA A 16 -5.98 -6.96 -5.81
N ARG A 17 -6.91 -6.36 -6.56
CA ARG A 17 -8.08 -5.68 -5.99
C ARG A 17 -8.93 -6.65 -5.19
N GLY A 18 -9.28 -6.28 -3.95
CA GLY A 18 -10.00 -7.11 -2.99
C GLY A 18 -9.09 -7.97 -2.10
N GLU A 19 -7.78 -8.02 -2.38
CA GLU A 19 -6.82 -8.86 -1.66
C GLU A 19 -5.76 -8.04 -0.89
N ARG A 20 -5.86 -6.71 -0.87
CA ARG A 20 -4.91 -5.82 -0.19
C ARG A 20 -5.30 -5.68 1.27
N ARG A 21 -4.47 -6.18 2.19
CA ARG A 21 -4.81 -6.29 3.62
C ARG A 21 -3.75 -5.69 4.53
N ALA A 22 -4.19 -5.14 5.67
CA ALA A 22 -3.32 -4.70 6.76
C ALA A 22 -3.83 -5.21 8.11
N LEU A 23 -2.94 -5.30 9.11
CA LEU A 23 -3.32 -5.58 10.50
C LEU A 23 -3.79 -4.30 11.20
N PRO A 24 -4.54 -4.38 12.32
CA PRO A 24 -5.19 -3.21 12.92
C PRO A 24 -4.23 -2.16 13.49
N ASN A 25 -2.99 -2.56 13.80
CA ASN A 25 -1.95 -1.69 14.34
C ASN A 25 -0.88 -1.32 13.31
N ALA A 26 -1.11 -1.57 12.02
CA ALA A 26 -0.15 -1.22 10.98
C ALA A 26 -0.19 0.28 10.68
N THR A 27 0.95 0.87 10.36
CA THR A 27 1.01 2.25 9.84
C THR A 27 1.21 2.21 8.33
N ILE A 28 0.40 2.97 7.59
CA ILE A 28 0.59 3.20 6.17
C ILE A 28 1.11 4.63 6.00
N MET A 29 2.13 4.83 5.17
CA MET A 29 2.60 6.19 4.89
C MET A 29 2.91 6.38 3.40
N ILE A 30 2.46 7.48 2.83
CA ILE A 30 2.82 7.92 1.48
C ILE A 30 3.53 9.27 1.55
N HIS A 31 4.47 9.49 0.64
CA HIS A 31 5.21 10.74 0.53
C HIS A 31 5.86 10.87 -0.85
N GLN A 32 6.29 12.08 -1.17
CA GLN A 32 7.07 12.36 -2.37
C GLN A 32 8.42 11.64 -2.38
N PRO A 33 8.96 11.31 -3.57
CA PRO A 33 10.31 10.76 -3.67
C PRO A 33 11.32 11.82 -3.23
N SER A 34 12.27 11.42 -2.40
CA SER A 34 13.39 12.26 -2.01
C SER A 34 14.62 11.95 -2.86
N GLY A 35 15.46 12.95 -3.08
CA GLY A 35 16.71 12.80 -3.80
C GLY A 35 17.62 13.99 -3.63
N GLY A 36 18.91 13.79 -3.86
CA GLY A 36 19.92 14.82 -3.82
C GLY A 36 21.04 14.50 -4.80
N PHE A 37 21.52 15.52 -5.51
CA PHE A 37 22.62 15.37 -6.45
C PHE A 37 23.45 16.66 -6.50
N SER A 38 24.77 16.51 -6.55
CA SER A 38 25.72 17.59 -6.76
C SER A 38 26.68 17.23 -7.89
N GLY A 39 27.08 18.22 -8.70
CA GLY A 39 27.98 17.98 -9.82
C GLY A 39 27.87 19.04 -10.90
N GLN A 40 28.32 18.71 -12.11
CA GLN A 40 28.23 19.61 -13.26
C GLN A 40 26.77 19.98 -13.57
N ALA A 41 26.54 21.22 -14.01
CA ALA A 41 25.20 21.74 -14.31
C ALA A 41 24.38 20.84 -15.25
N LYS A 42 25.03 20.26 -16.28
CA LYS A 42 24.39 19.32 -17.22
C LYS A 42 23.85 18.07 -16.50
N ASN A 43 24.60 17.52 -15.55
CA ASN A 43 24.20 16.33 -14.82
C ASN A 43 23.11 16.67 -13.79
N ILE A 44 23.21 17.82 -13.11
CA ILE A 44 22.16 18.31 -12.21
C ILE A 44 20.82 18.39 -12.96
N ALA A 45 20.80 18.96 -14.17
CA ALA A 45 19.59 19.05 -14.98
C ALA A 45 19.00 17.67 -15.33
N VAL A 46 19.84 16.68 -15.65
CA VAL A 46 19.39 15.30 -15.93
C VAL A 46 18.77 14.67 -14.69
N HIS A 47 19.40 14.80 -13.52
CA HIS A 47 18.87 14.23 -12.28
C HIS A 47 17.59 14.93 -11.81
N ALA A 48 17.51 16.26 -11.95
CA ALA A 48 16.29 17.03 -11.67
C ALA A 48 15.12 16.58 -12.57
N LYS A 49 15.37 16.36 -13.87
CA LYS A 49 14.34 15.83 -14.77
C LYS A 49 13.91 14.42 -14.39
N GLN A 50 14.83 13.58 -13.94
CA GLN A 50 14.52 12.21 -13.54
C GLN A 50 13.68 12.16 -12.25
N ILE A 51 13.95 12.98 -11.24
CA ILE A 51 13.15 12.98 -10.01
C ILE A 51 11.72 13.48 -10.27
N VAL A 52 11.54 14.48 -11.16
CA VAL A 52 10.20 14.92 -11.60
C VAL A 52 9.45 13.80 -12.32
N ARG A 53 10.12 13.09 -13.25
CA ARG A 53 9.50 11.93 -13.92
C ARG A 53 9.07 10.85 -12.92
N VAL A 54 9.89 10.57 -11.91
CA VAL A 54 9.57 9.58 -10.86
C VAL A 54 8.36 10.05 -10.05
N TRP A 55 8.33 11.32 -9.66
CA TRP A 55 7.19 11.94 -8.98
C TRP A 55 5.89 11.75 -9.77
N ASP A 56 5.87 12.10 -11.05
CA ASP A 56 4.69 11.97 -11.90
C ASP A 56 4.24 10.51 -12.00
N SER A 57 5.19 9.59 -12.23
CA SER A 57 4.91 8.15 -12.36
C SER A 57 4.33 7.56 -11.07
N LEU A 58 4.85 7.95 -9.90
CA LEU A 58 4.35 7.47 -8.61
C LEU A 58 2.92 7.96 -8.36
N ASN A 59 2.64 9.24 -8.61
CA ASN A 59 1.31 9.81 -8.44
C ASN A 59 0.27 9.11 -9.34
N GLU A 60 0.61 8.86 -10.60
CA GLU A 60 -0.25 8.11 -11.53
C GLU A 60 -0.53 6.67 -11.06
N LEU A 61 0.49 5.97 -10.53
CA LEU A 61 0.32 4.62 -10.01
C LEU A 61 -0.59 4.59 -8.78
N TYR A 62 -0.36 5.49 -7.82
CA TYR A 62 -1.25 5.61 -6.66
C TYR A 62 -2.67 5.98 -7.09
N ALA A 63 -2.86 6.92 -8.01
CA ALA A 63 -4.18 7.29 -8.52
C ALA A 63 -4.90 6.07 -9.13
N ARG A 64 -4.19 5.30 -9.97
CA ARG A 64 -4.71 4.07 -10.58
C ARG A 64 -5.17 3.04 -9.54
N HIS A 65 -4.36 2.79 -8.52
CA HIS A 65 -4.64 1.73 -7.54
C HIS A 65 -5.63 2.13 -6.44
N THR A 66 -5.72 3.43 -6.12
CA THR A 66 -6.64 3.96 -5.11
C THR A 66 -7.99 4.38 -5.69
N GLY A 67 -8.05 4.66 -7.00
CA GLY A 67 -9.22 5.23 -7.66
C GLY A 67 -9.42 6.73 -7.41
N LYS A 68 -8.45 7.42 -6.78
CA LYS A 68 -8.46 8.86 -6.58
C LYS A 68 -7.88 9.58 -7.80
N SER A 69 -8.20 10.87 -7.94
CA SER A 69 -7.56 11.70 -8.96
C SER A 69 -6.10 11.98 -8.63
N VAL A 70 -5.28 12.28 -9.64
CA VAL A 70 -3.86 12.60 -9.47
C VAL A 70 -3.66 13.80 -8.55
N GLU A 71 -4.54 14.80 -8.62
CA GLU A 71 -4.48 16.01 -7.79
C GLU A 71 -4.67 15.68 -6.30
N VAL A 72 -5.58 14.76 -5.98
CA VAL A 72 -5.77 14.30 -4.59
C VAL A 72 -4.54 13.54 -4.10
N ILE A 73 -3.93 12.71 -4.94
CA ILE A 73 -2.70 11.98 -4.59
C ILE A 73 -1.55 12.97 -4.35
N GLN A 74 -1.32 13.91 -5.25
CA GLN A 74 -0.26 14.91 -5.13
C GLN A 74 -0.38 15.72 -3.83
N ALA A 75 -1.58 16.20 -3.51
CA ALA A 75 -1.83 16.94 -2.28
C ALA A 75 -1.55 16.10 -1.02
N ASN A 76 -1.76 14.78 -1.09
CA ASN A 76 -1.53 13.86 0.02
C ASN A 76 -0.11 13.28 0.05
N MET A 77 0.72 13.49 -0.97
CA MET A 77 2.12 13.06 -1.03
C MET A 77 3.12 14.22 -0.83
N ASP A 78 2.66 15.48 -0.82
CA ASP A 78 3.53 16.66 -0.69
C ASP A 78 4.33 16.68 0.63
N ALA A 79 3.75 16.14 1.70
CA ALA A 79 4.45 15.86 2.96
C ALA A 79 4.30 14.39 3.33
N ASP A 80 5.02 13.96 4.36
CA ASP A 80 4.81 12.64 4.96
C ASP A 80 3.37 12.54 5.47
N ASN A 81 2.58 11.65 4.87
CA ASN A 81 1.19 11.44 5.22
C ASN A 81 1.00 10.06 5.82
N PHE A 82 0.79 10.03 7.14
CA PHE A 82 0.62 8.82 7.92
C PHE A 82 -0.86 8.51 8.09
N MET A 83 -1.21 7.25 7.84
CA MET A 83 -2.57 6.73 7.90
C MET A 83 -2.61 5.50 8.80
N THR A 84 -3.65 5.44 9.63
CA THR A 84 -4.13 4.20 10.22
C THR A 84 -4.61 3.22 9.14
N PRO A 85 -4.78 1.92 9.45
CA PRO A 85 -5.32 0.97 8.48
C PRO A 85 -6.72 1.34 7.98
N GLN A 86 -7.56 1.91 8.84
CA GLN A 86 -8.90 2.37 8.47
C GLN A 86 -8.83 3.54 7.49
N GLU A 87 -8.02 4.56 7.78
CA GLU A 87 -7.80 5.68 6.85
C GLU A 87 -7.20 5.19 5.53
N ALA A 88 -6.25 4.25 5.56
CA ALA A 88 -5.66 3.67 4.35
C ALA A 88 -6.69 2.89 3.50
N LYS A 89 -7.67 2.25 4.15
CA LYS A 89 -8.80 1.59 3.48
C LYS A 89 -9.74 2.60 2.83
N GLU A 90 -10.11 3.65 3.55
CA GLU A 90 -10.92 4.77 3.02
C GLU A 90 -10.19 5.53 1.91
N PHE A 91 -8.87 5.60 1.98
CA PHE A 91 -8.01 6.15 0.95
C PHE A 91 -7.86 5.20 -0.25
N GLY A 92 -8.24 3.93 -0.13
CA GLY A 92 -8.18 2.94 -1.21
C GLY A 92 -6.80 2.32 -1.43
N ILE A 93 -5.87 2.47 -0.49
CA ILE A 93 -4.55 1.79 -0.49
C ILE A 93 -4.73 0.31 -0.17
N ILE A 94 -5.63 -0.01 0.75
CA ILE A 94 -5.99 -1.40 1.10
C ILE A 94 -7.50 -1.61 0.93
N ASP A 95 -7.90 -2.87 0.89
CA ASP A 95 -9.30 -3.28 0.80
C ASP A 95 -9.86 -3.68 2.18
N GLU A 96 -9.01 -4.23 3.05
CA GLU A 96 -9.45 -4.83 4.31
C GLU A 96 -8.44 -4.65 5.46
N VAL A 97 -8.97 -4.42 6.66
CA VAL A 97 -8.21 -4.52 7.91
C VAL A 97 -8.59 -5.83 8.56
N ILE A 98 -7.61 -6.72 8.75
CA ILE A 98 -7.83 -8.06 9.32
C ILE A 98 -7.23 -8.14 10.72
N ASP A 99 -8.02 -8.57 11.70
CA ASP A 99 -7.59 -8.81 13.09
C ASP A 99 -7.40 -10.30 13.41
N GLN A 100 -8.07 -11.17 12.65
CA GLN A 100 -7.97 -12.62 12.71
C GLN A 100 -7.70 -13.20 11.32
N ARG A 101 -7.23 -14.45 11.29
CA ARG A 101 -7.06 -15.17 10.03
C ARG A 101 -8.45 -15.41 9.41
N PRO A 102 -8.71 -14.92 8.18
CA PRO A 102 -9.97 -15.20 7.50
C PRO A 102 -10.14 -16.71 7.31
N ILE A 103 -11.28 -17.26 7.73
CA ILE A 103 -11.60 -18.69 7.58
C ILE A 103 -11.57 -19.11 6.11
N THR A 104 -11.89 -18.20 5.20
CA THR A 104 -11.84 -18.40 3.74
C THR A 104 -10.43 -18.67 3.19
N LEU A 105 -9.38 -18.33 3.93
CA LEU A 105 -7.98 -18.61 3.59
C LEU A 105 -7.47 -19.92 4.23
N VAL A 106 -8.33 -20.66 4.92
CA VAL A 106 -8.00 -21.96 5.55
C VAL A 106 -8.53 -23.09 4.66
N SER A 107 -7.89 -23.33 3.51
CA SER A 107 -8.25 -24.47 2.65
C SER A 107 -7.49 -25.77 2.99
N ASP A 108 -6.38 -25.70 3.74
CA ASP A 108 -5.40 -26.81 3.74
C ASP A 108 -5.17 -27.47 5.13
N ALA A 109 -5.98 -27.15 6.15
CA ALA A 109 -5.70 -27.61 7.53
C ALA A 109 -6.82 -28.37 8.26
N VAL A 110 -7.95 -28.69 7.60
CA VAL A 110 -8.91 -29.63 8.18
C VAL A 110 -8.78 -30.96 7.47
N GLY A 111 -7.71 -31.68 7.86
CA GLY A 111 -7.75 -33.13 7.84
C GLY A 111 -8.96 -33.58 8.64
N ASN A 112 -9.74 -34.44 8.01
CA ASN A 112 -10.87 -35.18 8.54
C ASN A 112 -10.65 -35.67 9.99
N GLU A 113 -11.06 -34.91 11.00
CA GLU A 113 -11.18 -35.38 12.37
C GLU A 113 -12.58 -35.07 12.90
N GLY A 114 -13.39 -36.13 13.07
CA GLY A 114 -14.45 -36.14 14.09
C GLY A 114 -15.91 -36.13 13.64
N LYS A 115 -16.27 -36.58 12.43
CA LYS A 115 -17.62 -37.15 12.22
C LYS A 115 -17.65 -38.61 12.69
N ASP A 116 -17.51 -38.83 14.00
CA ASP A 116 -18.07 -40.04 14.63
C ASP A 116 -18.04 -39.92 16.17
N LYS A 117 -19.18 -39.56 16.77
CA LYS A 117 -19.65 -40.16 18.02
C LYS A 117 -21.16 -40.19 17.97
N GLY A 118 -21.65 -41.39 17.69
CA GLY A 118 -23.04 -41.70 17.38
C GLY A 118 -24.02 -41.44 18.51
N SER A 119 -25.26 -41.32 18.05
CA SER A 119 -26.47 -41.76 18.72
C SER A 119 -26.26 -43.07 19.49
N ASN A 120 -26.36 -42.99 20.81
CA ASN A 120 -27.19 -43.87 21.62
C ASN A 120 -27.59 -43.16 22.92
#